data_AF-A0A3M1PUE8-F1
#
_entry.id   AF-A0A3M1PUE8-F1
#
_cell.length_a   1.000
_cell.length_b   1.000
_cell.length_c   1.000
_cell.angle_alpha   90.00
_cell.angle_beta   90.00
_cell.angle_gamma   90.00
#
_symmetry.space_group_name_H-M   'P 1'
#
loop_
_entity.id
_entity.type
_entity.pdbx_description
1 polymer ?
#
loop_
_entity_poly.entity_id
_entity_poly.type
_entity_poly.pdbx_seq_one_letter_code
_entity_poly.pdbx_strand_id
1 'polypeptide(L)'
;MSERKAAAPAADRARLRAEAEALVDARAREIEQLAGRAARNFGDREKSQINQLERLGYQAVSLAELEFHVKRQAGKDTKGKNWCKDGFAQALIEFIRGLERDLQPLMDRAPEDVRLRLPAVVAGRAMRHLFSAYLFALAQKGNARSDGGGS
;
A
#
# COMPACT_ATOMS: atom_id res chain seq x y z
N MET A 1 -21.52 -0.58 36.02
CA MET A 1 -22.27 0.04 34.90
C MET A 1 -21.26 0.44 33.86
N SER A 2 -21.26 -0.18 32.69
CA SER A 2 -20.38 0.22 31.59
C SER A 2 -21.00 1.43 30.89
N GLU A 3 -20.40 2.60 31.07
CA GLU A 3 -20.69 3.75 30.23
C GLU A 3 -20.38 3.36 28.78
N ARG A 4 -21.41 3.23 27.94
CA ARG A 4 -21.22 3.13 26.50
C ARG A 4 -20.62 4.46 26.06
N LYS A 5 -19.29 4.49 25.84
CA LYS A 5 -18.62 5.60 25.15
C LYS A 5 -19.39 5.88 23.86
N ALA A 6 -19.98 7.08 23.77
CA ALA A 6 -20.74 7.48 22.60
C ALA A 6 -19.85 7.39 21.36
N ALA A 7 -20.37 6.78 20.28
CA ALA A 7 -19.65 6.73 19.02
C ALA A 7 -19.37 8.15 18.53
N ALA A 8 -18.21 8.35 17.88
CA ALA A 8 -17.83 9.66 17.37
C ALA A 8 -18.91 10.26 16.44
N PRO A 9 -19.11 11.58 16.40
CA PRO A 9 -19.97 12.19 15.39
C PRO A 9 -19.54 11.80 13.97
N ALA A 10 -20.50 11.68 13.04
CA ALA A 10 -20.20 11.27 11.66
C ALA A 10 -19.21 12.20 10.95
N ALA A 11 -19.28 13.50 11.24
CA ALA A 11 -18.35 14.51 10.72
C ALA A 11 -16.90 14.27 11.19
N ASP A 12 -16.70 13.91 12.46
CA ASP A 12 -15.37 13.60 12.99
C ASP A 12 -14.80 12.31 12.39
N ARG A 13 -15.64 11.30 12.16
CA ARG A 13 -15.22 10.07 11.46
C ARG A 13 -14.75 10.36 10.04
N ALA A 14 -15.50 11.17 9.30
CA ALA A 14 -15.16 11.54 7.93
C ALA A 14 -13.86 12.36 7.88
N ARG A 15 -13.68 13.29 8.83
CA ARG A 15 -12.46 14.09 8.95
C ARG A 15 -11.23 13.22 9.24
N LEU A 16 -11.28 12.36 10.27
CA LEU A 16 -10.17 11.47 10.61
C LEU A 16 -9.83 10.52 9.47
N ARG A 17 -10.84 10.04 8.74
CA ARG A 17 -10.62 9.24 7.52
C ARG A 17 -9.87 10.05 6.47
N ALA A 18 -10.30 11.27 6.17
CA ALA A 18 -9.65 12.12 5.19
C ALA A 18 -8.19 12.44 5.58
N GLU A 19 -7.92 12.68 6.87
CA GLU A 19 -6.56 12.87 7.38
C GLU A 19 -5.70 11.62 7.17
N ALA A 20 -6.22 10.41 7.46
CA ALA A 20 -5.53 9.15 7.18
C ALA A 20 -5.25 8.94 5.70
N GLU A 21 -6.20 9.28 4.82
CA GLU A 21 -6.03 9.19 3.38
C GLU A 21 -4.96 10.17 2.87
N ALA A 22 -4.90 11.38 3.43
CA ALA A 22 -3.89 12.39 3.09
C ALA A 22 -2.47 11.98 3.48
N LEU A 23 -2.28 11.17 4.53
CA LEU A 23 -0.96 10.60 4.88
C LEU A 23 -0.39 9.75 3.74
N VAL A 24 -1.26 9.01 3.04
CA VAL A 24 -0.86 8.20 1.88
C VAL A 24 -0.54 9.10 0.69
N ASP A 25 -1.38 10.10 0.44
CA ASP A 25 -1.20 11.03 -0.70
C ASP A 25 0.11 11.82 -0.57
N ALA A 26 0.50 12.21 0.65
CA ALA A 26 1.77 12.85 0.93
C ALA A 26 3.00 12.01 0.53
N ARG A 27 2.83 10.70 0.37
CA ARG A 27 3.87 9.74 -0.03
C ARG A 27 3.77 9.30 -1.49
N ALA A 28 3.05 10.03 -2.34
CA ALA A 28 2.85 9.69 -3.75
C ALA A 28 4.16 9.35 -4.50
N ARG A 29 5.22 10.14 -4.30
CA ARG A 29 6.53 9.89 -4.95
C ARG A 29 7.16 8.56 -4.54
N GLU A 30 7.03 8.17 -3.27
CA GLU A 30 7.55 6.90 -2.76
C GLU A 30 6.76 5.72 -3.36
N ILE A 31 5.44 5.89 -3.48
CA ILE A 31 4.55 4.93 -4.15
C ILE A 31 4.93 4.75 -5.62
N GLU A 32 5.19 5.84 -6.35
CA GLU A 32 5.64 5.78 -7.75
C GLU A 32 6.97 5.04 -7.91
N GLN A 33 7.92 5.26 -6.99
CA GLN A 33 9.20 4.54 -6.99
C GLN A 33 9.01 3.03 -6.73
N LEU A 34 8.16 2.67 -5.76
CA LEU A 34 7.81 1.27 -5.48
C LEU A 34 7.12 0.62 -6.67
N ALA A 35 6.19 1.31 -7.31
CA ALA A 35 5.51 0.86 -8.53
C ALA A 35 6.50 0.63 -9.68
N GLY A 36 7.48 1.52 -9.86
CA GLY A 36 8.55 1.34 -10.85
C GLY A 36 9.41 0.11 -10.58
N ARG A 37 9.77 -0.16 -9.31
CA ARG A 37 10.47 -1.39 -8.91
C ARG A 37 9.61 -2.63 -9.19
N ALA A 38 8.33 -2.60 -8.81
CA ALA A 38 7.40 -3.68 -9.08
C ALA A 38 7.26 -3.98 -10.59
N ALA A 39 7.16 -2.94 -11.43
CA ALA A 39 7.08 -3.08 -12.88
C ALA A 39 8.34 -3.72 -13.50
N ARG A 40 9.53 -3.43 -12.94
CA ARG A 40 10.78 -4.08 -13.35
C ARG A 40 10.85 -5.53 -12.88
N ASN A 41 10.44 -5.81 -11.65
CA ASN A 41 10.56 -7.13 -11.03
C ASN A 41 9.56 -8.15 -11.56
N PHE A 42 8.29 -7.77 -11.62
CA PHE A 42 7.18 -8.67 -11.94
C PHE A 42 6.78 -8.58 -13.43
N GLY A 43 6.92 -7.40 -14.05
CA GLY A 43 6.44 -7.15 -15.40
C GLY A 43 4.95 -7.50 -15.56
N ASP A 44 4.48 -7.69 -16.79
CA ASP A 44 3.07 -8.04 -17.03
C ASP A 44 2.76 -9.52 -16.68
N ARG A 45 3.75 -10.41 -16.81
CA ARG A 45 3.60 -11.86 -16.57
C ARG A 45 3.22 -12.21 -15.13
N GLU A 46 3.64 -11.40 -14.16
CA GLU A 46 3.37 -11.63 -12.73
C GLU A 46 2.55 -10.51 -12.10
N LYS A 47 1.76 -9.79 -12.89
CA LYS A 47 0.82 -8.75 -12.44
C LYS A 47 -0.11 -9.18 -11.30
N SER A 48 -0.39 -10.49 -11.20
CA SER A 48 -1.17 -11.06 -10.10
C SER A 48 -0.56 -10.80 -8.72
N GLN A 49 0.76 -10.63 -8.60
CA GLN A 49 1.44 -10.35 -7.33
C GLN A 49 1.04 -8.98 -6.76
N ILE A 50 1.05 -7.92 -7.60
CA ILE A 50 0.65 -6.57 -7.17
C ILE A 50 -0.87 -6.48 -7.02
N ASN A 51 -1.63 -7.14 -7.89
CA ASN A 51 -3.08 -7.25 -7.75
C ASN A 51 -3.49 -7.91 -6.42
N GLN A 52 -2.72 -8.88 -5.94
CA GLN A 52 -2.96 -9.49 -4.63
C GLN A 52 -2.78 -8.49 -3.48
N LEU A 53 -1.78 -7.60 -3.54
CA LEU A 53 -1.61 -6.54 -2.56
C LEU A 53 -2.79 -5.56 -2.54
N GLU A 54 -3.29 -5.18 -3.72
CA GLU A 54 -4.49 -4.33 -3.85
C GLU A 54 -5.72 -5.00 -3.25
N ARG A 55 -5.95 -6.28 -3.56
CA ARG A 55 -7.05 -7.05 -2.97
C ARG A 55 -6.97 -7.16 -1.45
N LEU A 56 -5.78 -7.41 -0.91
CA LEU A 56 -5.58 -7.45 0.54
C LEU A 56 -5.91 -6.10 1.17
N GLY A 57 -5.42 -5.00 0.59
CA GLY A 57 -5.79 -3.65 1.02
C GLY A 57 -7.30 -3.39 0.98
N TYR A 58 -8.00 -3.87 -0.06
CA TYR A 58 -9.45 -3.74 -0.19
C TYR A 58 -10.23 -4.56 0.86
N GLN A 59 -9.68 -5.70 1.26
CA GLN A 59 -10.23 -6.53 2.34
C GLN A 59 -10.09 -5.90 3.73
N ALA A 60 -9.66 -4.64 3.81
CA ALA A 60 -9.52 -3.86 5.03
C ALA A 60 -8.55 -4.51 6.03
N VAL A 61 -7.52 -5.19 5.52
CA VAL A 61 -6.43 -5.69 6.38
C VAL A 61 -5.61 -4.51 6.91
N SER A 62 -5.05 -4.68 8.09
CA SER A 62 -4.17 -3.70 8.73
C SER A 62 -2.81 -3.59 8.01
N LEU A 63 -2.08 -2.50 8.28
CA LEU A 63 -0.70 -2.33 7.82
C LEU A 63 0.21 -3.46 8.31
N ALA A 64 0.04 -3.93 9.55
CA ALA A 64 0.77 -5.06 10.11
C ALA A 64 0.54 -6.37 9.34
N GLU A 65 -0.69 -6.65 8.91
CA GLU A 65 -1.01 -7.82 8.10
C GLU A 65 -0.42 -7.74 6.69
N LEU A 66 -0.38 -6.53 6.10
CA LEU A 66 0.34 -6.30 4.84
C LEU A 66 1.84 -6.55 5.02
N GLU A 67 2.46 -6.01 6.07
CA GLU A 67 3.89 -6.24 6.35
C GLU A 67 4.17 -7.75 6.49
N PHE A 68 3.35 -8.45 7.27
CA PHE A 68 3.46 -9.90 7.44
C PHE A 68 3.33 -10.65 6.10
N HIS A 69 2.37 -10.25 5.26
CA HIS A 69 2.19 -10.85 3.93
C HIS A 69 3.46 -10.67 3.08
N VAL A 70 3.99 -9.46 3.01
CA VAL A 70 5.19 -9.14 2.22
C VAL A 70 6.39 -9.96 2.70
N LYS A 71 6.63 -10.01 4.02
CA LYS A 71 7.69 -10.83 4.63
C LYS A 71 7.56 -12.31 4.26
N ARG A 72 6.33 -12.85 4.33
CA ARG A 72 6.06 -14.24 3.99
C ARG A 72 6.34 -14.53 2.51
N GLN A 73 6.05 -13.61 1.59
CA GLN A 73 6.37 -13.81 0.17
C GLN A 73 7.86 -13.68 -0.10
N ALA A 74 8.56 -12.75 0.55
CA ALA A 74 10.00 -12.57 0.44
C ALA A 74 10.80 -13.79 0.94
N GLY A 75 10.27 -14.52 1.94
CA GLY A 75 10.91 -15.72 2.50
C GLY A 75 10.75 -17.02 1.70
N LYS A 76 10.07 -17.03 0.54
CA LYS A 76 9.85 -18.27 -0.26
C LYS A 76 10.89 -18.42 -1.38
N ASP A 77 11.43 -19.63 -1.56
CA ASP A 77 12.42 -19.87 -2.61
C ASP A 77 11.78 -20.13 -3.99
N THR A 78 12.48 -19.70 -5.05
CA THR A 78 12.07 -19.56 -6.47
C THR A 78 11.06 -18.45 -6.81
N LYS A 79 9.79 -18.50 -6.38
CA LYS A 79 8.79 -17.43 -6.69
C LYS A 79 8.95 -16.18 -5.82
N GLY A 80 9.56 -16.29 -4.64
CA GLY A 80 9.88 -15.13 -3.78
C GLY A 80 11.10 -14.33 -4.24
N LYS A 81 11.92 -14.86 -5.17
CA LYS A 81 13.11 -14.13 -5.65
C LYS A 81 12.74 -12.76 -6.27
N ASN A 82 11.60 -12.65 -6.95
CA ASN A 82 11.15 -11.37 -7.54
C ASN A 82 10.70 -10.36 -6.48
N TRP A 83 10.25 -10.81 -5.31
CA TRP A 83 10.00 -9.94 -4.16
C TRP A 83 11.29 -9.33 -3.62
N CYS A 84 12.40 -10.08 -3.66
CA CYS A 84 13.70 -9.61 -3.18
C CYS A 84 14.52 -8.85 -4.24
N LYS A 85 14.21 -8.98 -5.54
CA LYS A 85 14.86 -8.22 -6.63
C LYS A 85 14.74 -6.71 -6.39
N ASP A 86 15.79 -5.97 -6.75
CA ASP A 86 15.87 -4.51 -6.58
C ASP A 86 15.51 -4.00 -5.16
N GLY A 87 15.62 -4.88 -4.15
CA GLY A 87 15.20 -4.58 -2.77
C GLY A 87 13.72 -4.23 -2.63
N PHE A 88 12.83 -4.68 -3.52
CA PHE A 88 11.42 -4.28 -3.53
C PHE A 88 10.69 -4.60 -2.23
N ALA A 89 10.79 -5.84 -1.73
CA ALA A 89 10.13 -6.24 -0.49
C ALA A 89 10.61 -5.42 0.70
N GLN A 90 11.92 -5.16 0.79
CA GLN A 90 12.49 -4.34 1.86
C GLN A 90 11.96 -2.91 1.80
N ALA A 91 11.98 -2.29 0.62
CA ALA A 91 11.45 -0.94 0.43
C ALA A 91 9.95 -0.85 0.73
N LEU A 92 9.18 -1.87 0.35
CA LEU A 92 7.74 -1.93 0.65
C LEU A 92 7.47 -2.07 2.16
N ILE A 93 8.27 -2.87 2.87
CA ILE A 93 8.19 -3.01 4.33
C ILE A 93 8.53 -1.68 5.01
N GLU A 94 9.59 -0.99 4.57
CA GLU A 94 9.97 0.32 5.10
C GLU A 94 8.89 1.38 4.88
N PHE A 95 8.27 1.38 3.70
CA PHE A 95 7.13 2.23 3.38
C PHE A 95 5.93 1.97 4.30
N ILE A 96 5.55 0.69 4.50
CA ILE A 96 4.45 0.29 5.39
C ILE A 96 4.72 0.77 6.82
N ARG A 97 5.92 0.54 7.35
CA ARG A 97 6.32 1.01 8.69
C ARG A 97 6.34 2.53 8.79
N GLY A 98 6.69 3.20 7.70
CA GLY A 98 6.59 4.64 7.59
C GLY A 98 5.15 5.12 7.76
N LEU A 99 4.20 4.51 7.04
CA LEU A 99 2.78 4.79 7.19
C LEU A 99 2.29 4.53 8.62
N GLU A 100 2.71 3.44 9.25
CA GLU A 100 2.36 3.16 10.66
C GLU A 100 2.85 4.25 11.61
N ARG A 101 4.10 4.70 11.45
CA ARG A 101 4.65 5.80 12.25
C ARG A 101 3.87 7.10 12.07
N ASP A 102 3.53 7.44 10.83
CA ASP A 102 2.78 8.68 10.52
C ASP A 102 1.32 8.59 10.98
N LEU A 103 0.77 7.37 11.03
CA LEU A 103 -0.59 7.10 11.46
C LEU A 103 -0.74 7.14 12.99
N GLN A 104 0.32 6.82 13.74
CA GLN A 104 0.28 6.73 15.20
C GLN A 104 -0.28 8.00 15.88
N PRO A 105 0.15 9.23 15.54
CA PRO A 105 -0.41 10.45 16.13
C PRO A 105 -1.91 10.63 15.86
N LEU A 106 -2.41 10.15 14.71
CA LEU A 106 -3.83 10.19 14.39
C LEU A 106 -4.60 9.15 15.22
N MET A 107 -4.03 7.97 15.42
CA MET A 107 -4.61 6.91 16.25
C MET A 107 -4.69 7.29 17.73
N ASP A 108 -3.71 8.02 18.26
CA ASP A 108 -3.65 8.41 19.68
C ASP A 108 -4.78 9.38 20.08
N ARG A 109 -5.23 10.22 19.13
CA ARG A 109 -6.34 11.18 19.33
C ARG A 109 -7.67 10.70 18.77
N ALA A 110 -7.70 9.55 18.09
CA ALA A 110 -8.92 9.02 17.50
C ALA A 110 -9.77 8.30 18.58
N PRO A 111 -11.11 8.44 18.53
CA PRO A 111 -12.01 7.61 19.32
C PRO A 111 -11.87 6.14 18.90
N GLU A 112 -12.11 5.23 19.85
CA GLU A 112 -11.76 3.81 19.72
C GLU A 112 -12.39 3.12 18.50
N ASP A 113 -13.65 3.43 18.19
CA ASP A 113 -14.38 2.88 17.04
C ASP A 113 -13.76 3.29 15.69
N VAL A 114 -13.14 4.47 15.63
CA VAL A 114 -12.42 4.97 14.46
C VAL A 114 -11.01 4.42 14.43
N ARG A 115 -10.31 4.44 15.58
CA ARG A 115 -8.93 4.01 15.72
C ARG A 115 -8.69 2.61 15.14
N LEU A 116 -9.61 1.68 15.37
CA LEU A 116 -9.54 0.30 14.87
C LEU A 116 -9.65 0.21 13.33
N ARG A 117 -10.20 1.23 12.66
CA ARG A 117 -10.46 1.24 11.21
C ARG A 117 -9.42 2.03 10.42
N LEU A 118 -8.72 2.97 11.05
CA LEU A 118 -7.75 3.83 10.37
C LEU A 118 -6.61 3.05 9.69
N PRO A 119 -5.98 2.02 10.32
CA PRO A 119 -4.93 1.24 9.67
C PRO A 119 -5.39 0.58 8.37
N ALA A 120 -6.63 0.08 8.35
CA ALA A 120 -7.23 -0.52 7.17
C ALA A 120 -7.51 0.49 6.05
N VAL A 121 -7.93 1.72 6.40
CA VAL A 121 -8.11 2.80 5.42
C VAL A 121 -6.78 3.15 4.76
N VAL A 122 -5.71 3.33 5.56
CA VAL A 122 -4.38 3.66 5.06
C VAL A 122 -3.83 2.53 4.17
N ALA A 123 -3.93 1.28 4.63
CA ALA A 123 -3.53 0.09 3.89
C ALA A 123 -4.24 0.00 2.52
N GLY A 124 -5.58 0.10 2.52
CA GLY A 124 -6.39 0.02 1.31
C GLY A 124 -6.05 1.12 0.30
N ARG A 125 -5.92 2.37 0.77
CA ARG A 125 -5.56 3.49 -0.10
C ARG A 125 -4.15 3.35 -0.67
N ALA A 126 -3.17 2.99 0.16
CA ALA A 126 -1.78 2.81 -0.25
C ALA A 126 -1.64 1.73 -1.34
N MET A 127 -2.27 0.56 -1.15
CA MET A 127 -2.18 -0.52 -2.13
C MET A 127 -2.91 -0.21 -3.43
N ARG A 128 -4.02 0.55 -3.38
CA ARG A 128 -4.70 1.04 -4.58
C ARG A 128 -3.85 2.01 -5.40
N HIS A 129 -3.18 2.96 -4.74
CA HIS A 129 -2.26 3.87 -5.43
C HIS A 129 -1.06 3.12 -5.99
N LEU A 130 -0.49 2.19 -5.24
CA LEU A 130 0.61 1.34 -5.71
C LEU A 130 0.23 0.56 -6.97
N PHE A 131 -0.93 -0.10 -6.97
CA PHE A 131 -1.41 -0.83 -8.14
C PHE A 131 -1.63 0.07 -9.34
N SER A 132 -2.27 1.23 -9.14
CA SER A 132 -2.53 2.20 -10.22
C SER A 132 -1.23 2.73 -10.83
N ALA A 133 -0.27 3.13 -10.01
CA ALA A 133 1.04 3.59 -10.45
C ALA A 133 1.84 2.47 -11.14
N TYR A 134 1.68 1.21 -10.69
CA TYR A 134 2.31 0.06 -11.32
C TYR A 134 1.75 -0.19 -12.74
N LEU A 135 0.43 -0.11 -12.94
CA LEU A 135 -0.16 -0.21 -14.28
C LEU A 135 0.36 0.87 -15.21
N PHE A 136 0.49 2.10 -14.71
CA PHE A 136 1.05 3.21 -15.47
C PHE A 136 2.52 2.95 -15.85
N ALA A 137 3.34 2.48 -14.91
CA ALA A 137 4.74 2.12 -15.17
C ALA A 137 4.89 0.98 -16.19
N LEU A 138 3.99 -0.01 -16.18
CA LEU A 138 3.96 -1.07 -17.21
C LEU A 138 3.64 -0.50 -18.59
N ALA A 139 2.66 0.39 -18.70
CA ALA A 139 2.25 0.98 -19.97
C ALA A 139 3.39 1.81 -20.61
N GLN A 140 4.11 2.61 -19.82
CA GLN A 140 5.26 3.37 -20.30
C GLN A 140 6.37 2.47 -20.87
N LYS A 141 6.64 1.32 -20.21
CA LYS A 141 7.61 0.33 -20.70
C LYS A 141 7.16 -0.34 -22.00
N GLY A 142 5.85 -0.54 -22.17
CA GLY A 142 5.27 -1.03 -23.42
C GLY A 142 5.52 -0.07 -24.58
N ASN A 143 5.26 1.22 -24.38
CA ASN A 143 5.43 2.26 -25.40
C ASN A 143 6.91 2.48 -25.79
N ALA A 144 7.84 2.43 -24.82
CA ALA A 144 9.27 2.58 -25.10
C ALA A 144 9.86 1.47 -26.00
N ARG A 145 9.19 0.33 -26.14
CA ARG A 145 9.62 -0.76 -27.04
C ARG A 145 9.09 -0.61 -28.46
N SER A 146 8.02 0.16 -28.66
CA SER A 146 7.39 0.42 -29.96
C SER A 146 8.19 1.41 -30.80
N ASP A 147 8.87 2.35 -30.15
CA ASP A 147 9.55 3.47 -30.81
C ASP A 147 11.02 3.18 -31.21
N GLY A 148 11.55 2.00 -30.84
CA GLY A 148 12.95 1.61 -31.08
C GLY A 148 13.14 0.54 -32.17
N GLY A 149 12.10 0.16 -32.89
CA GLY A 149 12.09 -0.95 -33.86
C GLY A 149 11.85 -0.52 -35.30
N GLY A 150 12.49 0.56 -35.74
CA GLY A 150 12.36 1.05 -37.11
C GLY A 150 13.56 1.90 -37.53
N SER A 151 14.64 1.24 -37.93
CA SER A 151 15.63 1.69 -38.92
C SER A 151 16.55 0.53 -39.28
#